data_AF-A0A179I9S6-F1
#
_entry.id   AF-A0A179I9S6-F1
#
_cell.length_a   1.000
_cell.length_b   1.000
_cell.length_c   1.000
_cell.angle_alpha   90.00
_cell.angle_beta   90.00
_cell.angle_gamma   90.00
#
_symmetry.space_group_name_H-M   'P 1'
#
loop_
_entity.id
_entity.type
_entity.pdbx_description
1 polymer ?
#
loop_
_entity_poly.entity_id
_entity_poly.type
_entity_poly.pdbx_seq_one_letter_code
_entity_poly.pdbx_strand_id
1 'polypeptide(L)'
;MERLNAVKAKIEVAMPSKNKDQPSPSQKRRQELIGQANEIRQKQAGGKNARTSKLDQVKRLDEQVRSRIAEQKTAKAKVPYKSVEDVDRQIAHLDSQVNSGTMKLVDERKALADISSLRKVRKNFGQFDDSQKQIDELRAKIKEIKDTMEDPEQKAMSEQYNKIQAELDQIKAEQDTAYKGLSSLRDERTKLHAEQQDTFAAIRKLKDDYYSQKKAAMAYEREARDKARERREAENKRYHLERKKAEAERLLSEASDPAYLEEIRRATNLLVFLDPSQKAAEKTPLLAASGLTAQAQRTVDASGLKGTALKKKEDREDEYFSAVKKGKKGKKSTAGAATTKGYNCPPSVVEDCSAMGIDPPMSAEDVPAVIEKVQAKLNSWKADQAAQTQKNVDAAKKRIEELDKADEEGANGDKTDKVAEDLSKASISEKQEA
;
A
#
# COMPACT_ATOMS: atom_id res chain seq x y z
N MET A 1 7.72 -16.92 6.56
CA MET A 1 7.53 -16.33 7.91
C MET A 1 7.71 -17.38 9.01
N GLU A 2 6.97 -18.49 9.00
CA GLU A 2 7.09 -19.55 10.04
C GLU A 2 8.49 -20.14 10.19
N ARG A 3 9.17 -20.47 9.08
CA ARG A 3 10.54 -21.00 9.11
C ARG A 3 11.55 -20.02 9.75
N LEU A 4 11.45 -18.73 9.41
CA LEU A 4 12.32 -17.69 9.96
C LEU A 4 12.04 -17.45 11.45
N ASN A 5 10.78 -17.52 11.87
CA ASN A 5 10.41 -17.43 13.30
C ASN A 5 10.89 -18.66 14.09
N ALA A 6 10.78 -19.86 13.52
CA ALA A 6 11.29 -21.09 14.15
C ALA A 6 12.82 -21.06 14.31
N VAL A 7 13.57 -20.59 13.31
CA VAL A 7 15.03 -20.41 13.41
C VAL A 7 15.38 -19.35 14.45
N LYS A 8 14.65 -18.23 14.51
CA LYS A 8 14.84 -17.21 15.55
C LYS A 8 14.61 -17.76 16.96
N ALA A 9 13.55 -18.54 17.18
CA ALA A 9 13.28 -19.17 18.48
C ALA A 9 14.41 -20.14 18.90
N LYS A 10 14.94 -20.94 17.97
CA LYS A 10 16.09 -21.83 18.24
C LYS A 10 17.36 -21.04 18.59
N ILE A 11 17.60 -19.91 17.93
CA ILE A 11 18.73 -19.01 18.24
C ILE A 11 18.58 -18.39 19.64
N GLU A 12 17.36 -18.03 20.05
CA GLU A 12 17.07 -17.46 21.36
C GLU A 12 17.31 -18.44 22.51
N VAL A 13 17.01 -19.73 22.28
CA VAL A 13 17.36 -20.80 23.24
C VAL A 13 18.87 -20.99 23.35
N ALA A 14 19.60 -20.93 22.22
CA ALA A 14 21.06 -21.09 22.18
C ALA A 14 21.84 -19.88 22.74
N MET A 15 21.29 -18.67 22.59
CA MET A 15 21.80 -17.45 23.19
C MET A 15 20.75 -16.83 24.09
N PRO A 16 20.60 -17.34 25.32
CA PRO A 16 19.69 -16.71 26.25
C PRO A 16 20.20 -15.29 26.57
N SER A 17 19.24 -14.36 26.68
CA SER A 17 19.47 -12.91 26.83
C SER A 17 20.73 -12.55 27.62
N LYS A 18 21.60 -11.73 27.03
CA LYS A 18 22.78 -11.15 27.72
C LYS A 18 22.40 -10.07 28.74
N ASN A 19 21.14 -9.63 28.75
CA ASN A 19 20.68 -8.61 29.69
C ASN A 19 20.51 -9.22 31.08
N LYS A 20 21.41 -8.84 32.01
CA LYS A 20 21.36 -9.25 33.41
C LYS A 20 20.04 -8.91 34.10
N ASP A 21 19.37 -7.85 33.65
CA ASP A 21 18.14 -7.34 34.27
C ASP A 21 16.87 -8.08 33.82
N GLN A 22 16.94 -8.85 32.73
CA GLN A 22 15.85 -9.71 32.26
C GLN A 22 16.37 -11.09 31.85
N PRO A 23 16.70 -11.95 32.84
CA PRO A 23 17.09 -13.31 32.57
C PRO A 23 15.89 -14.11 32.06
N SER A 24 16.12 -14.90 31.01
CA SER A 24 15.16 -15.87 30.50
C SER A 24 14.75 -16.87 31.60
N PRO A 25 13.55 -17.50 31.50
CA PRO A 25 13.10 -18.48 32.50
C PRO A 25 14.10 -19.60 32.77
N SER A 26 14.80 -20.08 31.74
CA SER A 26 15.86 -21.10 31.85
C SER A 26 17.11 -20.57 32.57
N GLN A 27 17.50 -19.31 32.35
CA GLN A 27 18.60 -18.68 33.09
C GLN A 27 18.27 -18.47 34.56
N LYS A 28 17.04 -18.06 34.90
CA LYS A 28 16.58 -17.92 36.29
C LYS A 28 16.67 -19.26 37.02
N ARG A 29 16.09 -20.31 36.44
CA ARG A 29 16.15 -21.67 36.99
C ARG A 29 17.59 -22.16 37.18
N ARG A 30 18.47 -21.90 36.21
CA ARG A 30 19.90 -22.24 36.34
C ARG A 30 20.58 -21.47 37.47
N GLN A 31 20.29 -20.18 37.65
CA GLN A 31 20.84 -19.38 38.75
C GLN A 31 20.35 -19.88 40.11
N GLU A 32 19.07 -20.21 40.23
CA GLU A 32 18.48 -20.80 41.44
C GLU A 32 19.14 -22.14 41.79
N LEU A 33 19.29 -23.05 40.81
CA LEU A 33 19.98 -24.34 41.00
C LEU A 33 21.44 -24.17 41.41
N ILE A 34 22.16 -23.20 40.83
CA ILE A 34 23.53 -22.87 41.24
C ILE A 34 23.56 -22.32 42.67
N GLY A 35 22.59 -21.48 43.04
CA GLY A 35 22.43 -20.97 44.40
C GLY A 35 22.23 -22.11 45.41
N GLN A 36 21.28 -23.01 45.14
CA GLN A 36 21.01 -24.19 45.96
C GLN A 36 22.22 -25.12 46.05
N ALA A 37 22.91 -25.39 44.94
CA ALA A 37 24.13 -26.21 44.92
C ALA A 37 25.25 -25.60 45.77
N ASN A 38 25.43 -24.28 45.71
CA ASN A 38 26.42 -23.56 46.51
C ASN A 38 26.06 -23.55 48.00
N GLU A 39 24.78 -23.39 48.34
CA GLU A 39 24.31 -23.47 49.72
C GLU A 39 24.55 -24.87 50.31
N ILE A 40 24.20 -25.92 49.56
CA ILE A 40 24.48 -27.31 49.97
C ILE A 40 25.99 -27.54 50.12
N ARG A 41 26.80 -27.04 49.17
CA ARG A 41 28.26 -27.15 49.23
C ARG A 41 28.84 -26.44 50.47
N GLN A 42 28.34 -25.27 50.83
CA GLN A 42 28.76 -24.57 52.06
C GLN A 42 28.39 -25.37 53.31
N LYS A 43 27.16 -25.90 53.39
CA LYS A 43 26.72 -26.76 54.51
C LYS A 43 27.56 -28.04 54.62
N GLN A 44 27.88 -28.66 53.48
CA GLN A 44 28.74 -29.85 53.43
C GLN A 44 30.21 -29.55 53.79
N ALA A 45 30.74 -28.39 53.43
CA ALA A 45 32.11 -28.00 53.75
C ALA A 45 32.35 -27.93 55.26
N GLY A 46 31.38 -27.37 56.01
CA GLY A 46 31.40 -27.39 57.48
C GLY A 46 31.39 -28.81 58.06
N GLY A 47 30.52 -29.68 57.54
CA GLY A 47 30.43 -31.08 57.95
C GLY A 47 31.68 -31.91 57.62
N LYS A 48 32.37 -31.62 56.52
CA LYS A 48 33.56 -32.36 56.08
C LYS A 48 34.75 -32.17 57.04
N ASN A 49 34.95 -30.96 57.56
CA ASN A 49 36.01 -30.68 58.55
C ASN A 49 35.73 -31.41 59.87
N ALA A 50 34.48 -31.36 60.35
CA ALA A 50 34.06 -32.09 61.54
C ALA A 50 34.24 -33.62 61.38
N ARG A 51 33.83 -34.16 60.22
CA ARG A 51 33.99 -35.59 59.89
C ARG A 51 35.46 -36.01 59.83
N THR A 52 36.32 -35.18 59.25
CA THR A 52 37.77 -35.45 59.17
C THR A 52 38.40 -35.48 60.56
N SER A 53 38.04 -34.52 61.43
CA SER A 53 38.49 -34.50 62.83
C SER A 53 38.04 -35.76 63.59
N LYS A 54 36.76 -36.17 63.45
CA LYS A 54 36.24 -37.42 64.04
C LYS A 54 36.98 -38.66 63.51
N LEU A 55 37.28 -38.73 62.20
CA LEU A 55 38.06 -39.83 61.62
C LEU A 55 39.49 -39.89 62.19
N ASP A 56 40.13 -38.74 62.38
CA ASP A 56 41.47 -38.70 62.96
C ASP A 56 41.46 -39.06 64.44
N GLN A 57 40.40 -38.71 65.19
CA GLN A 57 40.18 -39.20 66.56
C GLN A 57 40.00 -40.73 66.59
N VAL A 58 39.19 -41.29 65.68
CA VAL A 58 39.00 -42.74 65.55
C VAL A 58 40.33 -43.43 65.26
N LYS A 59 41.14 -42.93 64.32
CA LYS A 59 42.46 -43.50 64.02
C LYS A 59 43.39 -43.48 65.22
N ARG A 60 43.40 -42.39 66.00
CA ARG A 60 44.21 -42.28 67.23
C ARG A 60 43.76 -43.30 68.28
N LEU A 61 42.46 -43.46 68.47
CA LEU A 61 41.90 -44.45 69.40
C LEU A 61 42.15 -45.89 68.91
N ASP A 62 42.04 -46.16 67.61
CA ASP A 62 42.36 -47.46 67.01
C ASP A 62 43.84 -47.81 67.23
N GLU A 63 44.75 -46.85 67.10
CA GLU A 63 46.18 -47.05 67.39
C GLU A 63 46.42 -47.31 68.88
N GLN A 64 45.72 -46.60 69.77
CA GLN A 64 45.76 -46.87 71.21
C GLN A 64 45.24 -48.28 71.55
N VAL A 65 44.14 -48.73 70.93
CA VAL A 65 43.61 -50.08 71.08
C VAL A 65 44.64 -51.12 70.61
N ARG A 66 45.28 -50.90 69.45
CA ARG A 66 46.32 -51.80 68.93
C ARG A 66 47.51 -51.88 69.88
N SER A 67 47.99 -50.75 70.38
CA SER A 67 49.07 -50.70 71.36
C SER A 67 48.72 -51.46 72.64
N ARG A 68 47.54 -51.18 73.23
CA ARG A 68 47.06 -51.86 74.45
C ARG A 68 46.87 -53.36 74.25
N ILE A 69 46.39 -53.80 73.09
CA ILE A 69 46.28 -55.24 72.76
C ILE A 69 47.68 -55.86 72.65
N ALA A 70 48.65 -55.18 72.02
CA ALA A 70 50.02 -55.68 71.90
C ALA A 70 50.71 -55.77 73.27
N GLU A 71 50.54 -54.77 74.13
CA GLU A 71 51.00 -54.76 75.53
C GLU A 71 50.39 -55.93 76.31
N GLN A 72 49.06 -56.08 76.25
CA GLN A 72 48.34 -57.16 76.94
C GLN A 72 48.77 -58.54 76.43
N LYS A 73 48.97 -58.71 75.11
CA LYS A 73 49.47 -59.97 74.52
C LYS A 73 50.89 -60.29 74.98
N THR A 74 51.78 -59.30 75.00
CA THR A 74 53.16 -59.45 75.46
C THR A 74 53.21 -59.79 76.95
N ALA A 75 52.36 -59.16 77.76
CA ALA A 75 52.27 -59.43 79.19
C ALA A 75 51.67 -60.81 79.48
N LYS A 76 50.64 -61.24 78.74
CA LYS A 76 50.07 -62.60 78.80
C LYS A 76 51.08 -63.68 78.38
N ALA A 77 51.94 -63.40 77.39
CA ALA A 77 52.97 -64.34 76.94
C ALA A 77 54.07 -64.63 77.99
N LYS A 78 54.28 -63.71 78.95
CA LYS A 78 55.24 -63.89 80.05
C LYS A 78 54.70 -64.73 81.21
N VAL A 79 53.39 -65.02 81.22
CA VAL A 79 52.75 -65.80 82.27
C VAL A 79 52.56 -67.25 81.77
N PRO A 80 53.12 -68.26 82.46
CA PRO A 80 53.08 -69.66 82.00
C PRO A 80 51.71 -70.34 82.21
N TYR A 81 50.79 -69.71 82.94
CA TYR A 81 49.46 -70.24 83.24
C TYR A 81 48.39 -69.54 82.41
N LYS A 82 47.31 -70.25 82.08
CA LYS A 82 46.28 -69.74 81.16
C LYS A 82 45.15 -69.01 81.88
N SER A 83 44.82 -69.43 83.10
CA SER A 83 43.77 -68.86 83.93
C SER A 83 44.22 -68.65 85.37
N VAL A 84 43.48 -67.81 86.11
CA VAL A 84 43.67 -67.64 87.56
C VAL A 84 43.42 -68.95 88.30
N GLU A 85 42.44 -69.72 87.83
CA GLU A 85 42.04 -71.01 88.40
C GLU A 85 43.16 -72.05 88.30
N ASP A 86 43.93 -72.06 87.20
CA ASP A 86 45.08 -72.95 87.03
C ASP A 86 46.22 -72.60 88.00
N VAL A 87 46.45 -71.31 88.23
CA VAL A 87 47.45 -70.84 89.21
C VAL A 87 47.05 -71.26 90.62
N ASP A 88 45.77 -71.09 90.97
CA ASP A 88 45.25 -71.45 92.29
C ASP A 88 45.29 -72.97 92.54
N ARG A 89 45.00 -73.80 91.53
CA ARG A 89 45.15 -75.25 91.61
C ARG A 89 46.59 -75.68 91.84
N GLN A 90 47.54 -75.05 91.14
CA GLN A 90 48.97 -75.36 91.30
C GLN A 90 49.51 -74.92 92.66
N ILE A 91 49.07 -73.76 93.17
CA ILE A 91 49.38 -73.32 94.54
C ILE A 91 48.85 -74.34 95.55
N ALA A 92 47.59 -74.76 95.43
CA ALA A 92 46.99 -75.73 96.35
C ALA A 92 47.70 -77.10 96.32
N HIS A 93 48.12 -77.55 95.14
CA HIS A 93 48.89 -78.79 94.98
C HIS A 93 50.27 -78.70 95.66
N LEU A 94 51.03 -77.64 95.41
CA LEU A 94 52.34 -77.43 96.05
C LEU A 94 52.21 -77.22 97.58
N ASP A 95 51.20 -76.48 98.03
CA ASP A 95 50.89 -76.31 99.47
C ASP A 95 50.59 -77.67 100.12
N SER A 96 49.81 -78.54 99.45
CA SER A 96 49.54 -79.90 99.96
C SER A 96 50.77 -80.78 100.01
N GLN A 97 51.69 -80.67 99.04
CA GLN A 97 52.93 -81.46 99.02
C GLN A 97 53.90 -81.02 100.12
N VAL A 98 54.04 -79.72 100.35
CA VAL A 98 54.85 -79.19 101.47
C VAL A 98 54.26 -79.58 102.82
N ASN A 99 52.93 -79.48 102.99
CA ASN A 99 52.26 -79.85 104.23
C ASN A 99 52.31 -81.36 104.54
N SER A 100 52.49 -82.21 103.52
CA SER A 100 52.61 -83.66 103.70
C SER A 100 53.94 -84.08 104.35
N GLY A 101 54.95 -83.20 104.40
CA GLY A 101 56.26 -83.45 105.03
C GLY A 101 57.08 -84.56 104.37
N THR A 102 56.70 -85.02 103.17
CA THR A 102 57.37 -86.12 102.45
C THR A 102 58.54 -85.65 101.56
N MET A 103 58.75 -84.34 101.46
CA MET A 103 59.75 -83.74 100.59
C MET A 103 61.08 -83.52 101.32
N LYS A 104 62.19 -83.48 100.57
CA LYS A 104 63.48 -83.10 101.14
C LYS A 104 63.46 -81.59 101.42
N LEU A 105 64.13 -81.13 102.48
CA LEU A 105 64.21 -79.71 102.87
C LEU A 105 64.58 -78.75 101.72
N VAL A 106 65.42 -79.20 100.78
CA VAL A 106 65.81 -78.43 99.59
C VAL A 106 64.62 -78.24 98.64
N ASP A 107 63.81 -79.29 98.46
CA ASP A 107 62.67 -79.28 97.57
C ASP A 107 61.47 -78.56 98.21
N GLU A 108 61.28 -78.63 99.52
CA GLU A 108 60.29 -77.82 100.26
C GLU A 108 60.59 -76.32 100.12
N ARG A 109 61.87 -75.95 100.25
CA ARG A 109 62.31 -74.56 100.05
C ARG A 109 62.04 -74.08 98.61
N LYS A 110 62.22 -74.94 97.61
CA LYS A 110 61.86 -74.65 96.21
C LYS A 110 60.35 -74.52 96.03
N ALA A 111 59.56 -75.46 96.56
CA ALA A 111 58.11 -75.42 96.47
C ALA A 111 57.52 -74.15 97.14
N LEU A 112 58.04 -73.73 98.30
CA LEU A 112 57.65 -72.48 98.95
C LEU A 112 58.04 -71.24 98.13
N ALA A 113 59.21 -71.26 97.48
CA ALA A 113 59.61 -70.20 96.56
C ALA A 113 58.69 -70.14 95.33
N ASP A 114 58.31 -71.30 94.80
CA ASP A 114 57.38 -71.43 93.68
C ASP A 114 55.98 -70.94 94.06
N ILE A 115 55.43 -71.31 95.22
CA ILE A 115 54.15 -70.79 95.74
C ILE A 115 54.18 -69.27 95.86
N SER A 116 55.26 -68.69 96.38
CA SER A 116 55.44 -67.24 96.45
C SER A 116 55.47 -66.59 95.07
N SER A 117 56.11 -67.23 94.09
CA SER A 117 56.13 -66.76 92.70
C SER A 117 54.74 -66.86 92.04
N LEU A 118 54.00 -67.95 92.28
CA LEU A 118 52.65 -68.18 91.76
C LEU A 118 51.64 -67.18 92.35
N ARG A 119 51.74 -66.84 93.63
CA ARG A 119 50.91 -65.79 94.24
C ARG A 119 51.17 -64.41 93.62
N LYS A 120 52.40 -64.10 93.23
CA LYS A 120 52.72 -62.87 92.47
C LYS A 120 52.12 -62.92 91.05
N VAL A 121 52.21 -64.06 90.38
CA VAL A 121 51.59 -64.28 89.06
C VAL A 121 50.06 -64.14 89.13
N ARG A 122 49.40 -64.65 90.18
CA ARG A 122 47.95 -64.49 90.41
C ARG A 122 47.54 -63.02 90.44
N LYS A 123 48.31 -62.16 91.11
CA LYS A 123 48.04 -60.70 91.15
C LYS A 123 48.14 -60.05 89.77
N ASN A 124 49.02 -60.55 88.89
CA ASN A 124 49.17 -60.03 87.52
C ASN A 124 47.94 -60.31 86.65
N PHE A 125 47.13 -61.33 86.94
CA PHE A 125 45.89 -61.58 86.21
C PHE A 125 44.82 -60.49 86.42
N GLY A 126 44.74 -59.91 87.62
CA GLY A 126 43.86 -58.75 87.86
C GLY A 126 44.26 -57.54 86.99
N GLN A 127 45.55 -57.35 86.72
CA GLN A 127 46.03 -56.32 85.79
C GLN A 127 45.63 -56.62 84.33
N PHE A 128 45.48 -57.90 83.95
CA PHE A 128 45.00 -58.26 82.61
C PHE A 128 43.53 -57.95 82.40
N ASP A 129 42.70 -58.13 83.43
CA ASP A 129 41.28 -57.76 83.42
C ASP A 129 41.09 -56.25 83.36
N ASP A 130 41.88 -55.48 84.13
CA ASP A 130 41.85 -54.03 84.06
C ASP A 130 42.33 -53.51 82.69
N SER A 131 43.36 -54.14 82.11
CA SER A 131 43.80 -53.84 80.74
C SER A 131 42.72 -54.17 79.70
N GLN A 132 41.95 -55.25 79.92
CA GLN A 132 40.85 -55.64 79.04
C GLN A 132 39.71 -54.61 79.09
N LYS A 133 39.31 -54.17 80.29
CA LYS A 133 38.32 -53.10 80.47
C LYS A 133 38.72 -51.82 79.74
N GLN A 134 39.99 -51.41 79.83
CA GLN A 134 40.49 -50.25 79.10
C GLN A 134 40.39 -50.40 77.57
N ILE A 135 40.66 -51.60 77.04
CA ILE A 135 40.50 -51.89 75.60
C ILE A 135 39.03 -51.78 75.19
N ASP A 136 38.12 -52.34 76.00
CA ASP A 136 36.69 -52.34 75.70
C ASP A 136 36.08 -50.93 75.83
N GLU A 137 36.54 -50.12 76.78
CA GLU A 137 36.20 -48.70 76.88
C GLU A 137 36.66 -47.91 75.65
N LEU A 138 37.87 -48.14 75.16
CA LEU A 138 38.38 -47.50 73.93
C LEU A 138 37.57 -47.93 72.70
N ARG A 139 37.21 -49.22 72.60
CA ARG A 139 36.33 -49.74 71.53
C ARG A 139 34.93 -49.13 71.60
N ALA A 140 34.38 -48.95 72.80
CA ALA A 140 33.10 -48.28 73.00
C ALA A 140 33.15 -46.81 72.53
N LYS A 141 34.21 -46.06 72.89
CA LYS A 141 34.43 -44.68 72.42
C LYS A 141 34.57 -44.60 70.90
N ILE A 142 35.27 -45.55 70.27
CA ILE A 142 35.38 -45.63 68.80
C ILE A 142 34.00 -45.83 68.17
N LYS A 143 33.19 -46.73 68.74
CA LYS A 143 31.84 -47.00 68.26
C LYS A 143 30.95 -45.76 68.38
N GLU A 144 30.95 -45.10 69.54
CA GLU A 144 30.20 -43.87 69.76
C GLU A 144 30.57 -42.77 68.75
N ILE A 145 31.87 -42.54 68.51
CA ILE A 145 32.30 -41.55 67.52
C ILE A 145 31.83 -41.94 66.11
N LYS A 146 31.91 -43.23 65.74
CA LYS A 146 31.43 -43.73 64.43
C LYS A 146 29.92 -43.57 64.26
N ASP A 147 29.14 -43.86 65.30
CA ASP A 147 27.68 -43.73 65.25
C ASP A 147 27.27 -42.25 65.07
N THR A 148 27.99 -41.30 65.69
CA THR A 148 27.77 -39.84 65.47
C THR A 148 28.23 -39.32 64.10
N MET A 149 28.75 -40.17 63.22
CA MET A 149 29.15 -39.78 61.86
C MET A 149 28.11 -40.15 60.80
N GLU A 150 27.14 -41.02 61.14
CA GLU A 150 26.09 -41.46 60.21
C GLU A 150 24.85 -40.57 60.29
N ASP A 151 24.99 -39.29 59.92
CA ASP A 151 23.84 -38.38 59.85
C ASP A 151 23.01 -38.62 58.58
N PRO A 152 21.72 -39.01 58.69
CA PRO A 152 20.84 -39.21 57.53
C PRO A 152 20.63 -37.91 56.74
N GLU A 153 20.68 -36.77 57.41
CA GLU A 153 20.59 -35.45 56.78
C GLU A 153 21.76 -35.18 55.81
N GLN A 154 22.99 -35.59 56.16
CA GLN A 154 24.15 -35.42 55.28
C GLN A 154 24.03 -36.28 54.01
N LYS A 155 23.48 -37.50 54.15
CA LYS A 155 23.18 -38.37 52.99
C LYS A 155 22.12 -37.73 52.09
N ALA A 156 21.01 -37.25 52.67
CA ALA A 156 19.96 -36.56 51.92
C ALA A 156 20.47 -35.31 51.20
N MET A 157 21.32 -34.50 51.84
CA MET A 157 21.95 -33.32 51.22
C MET A 157 22.89 -33.70 50.08
N SER A 158 23.61 -34.82 50.19
CA SER A 158 24.45 -35.34 49.10
C SER A 158 23.62 -35.82 47.91
N GLU A 159 22.49 -36.48 48.16
CA GLU A 159 21.57 -36.89 47.09
C GLU A 159 20.92 -35.69 46.40
N GLN A 160 20.49 -34.68 47.16
CA GLN A 160 19.97 -33.43 46.61
C GLN A 160 21.03 -32.71 45.76
N TYR A 161 22.27 -32.64 46.23
CA TYR A 161 23.38 -32.08 45.45
C TYR A 161 23.57 -32.82 44.13
N ASN A 162 23.59 -34.16 44.15
CA ASN A 162 23.75 -34.96 42.95
C ASN A 162 22.59 -34.77 41.96
N LYS A 163 21.36 -34.64 42.43
CA LYS A 163 20.18 -34.33 41.59
C LYS A 163 20.30 -32.95 40.95
N ILE A 164 20.63 -31.92 41.74
CA ILE A 164 20.82 -30.56 41.24
C ILE A 164 21.97 -30.50 40.23
N GLN A 165 23.06 -31.21 40.50
CA GLN A 165 24.21 -31.28 39.59
C GLN A 165 23.83 -31.95 38.27
N ALA A 166 23.06 -33.04 38.31
CA ALA A 166 22.55 -33.70 37.11
C ALA A 166 21.63 -32.78 36.29
N GLU A 167 20.74 -32.03 36.94
CA GLU A 167 19.90 -31.01 36.26
C GLU A 167 20.75 -29.91 35.62
N LEU A 168 21.78 -29.42 36.32
CA LEU A 168 22.70 -28.41 35.79
C LEU A 168 23.50 -28.93 34.59
N ASP A 169 23.95 -30.17 34.65
CA ASP A 169 24.69 -30.82 33.55
C ASP A 169 23.79 -31.06 32.35
N GLN A 170 22.51 -31.43 32.56
CA GLN A 170 21.52 -31.52 31.49
C GLN A 170 21.26 -30.17 30.82
N ILE A 171 21.00 -29.11 31.61
CA ILE A 171 20.81 -27.75 31.10
C ILE A 171 22.03 -27.30 30.28
N LYS A 172 23.23 -27.64 30.75
CA LYS A 172 24.47 -27.31 30.03
C LYS A 172 24.61 -28.10 28.73
N ALA A 173 24.28 -29.39 28.71
CA ALA A 173 24.32 -30.20 27.49
C ALA A 173 23.32 -29.70 26.43
N GLU A 174 22.12 -29.29 26.85
CA GLU A 174 21.12 -28.66 25.98
C GLU A 174 21.64 -27.32 25.41
N GLN A 175 22.30 -26.50 26.23
CA GLN A 175 22.93 -25.27 25.77
C GLN A 175 24.08 -25.54 24.79
N ASP A 176 24.96 -26.49 25.07
CA ASP A 176 26.11 -26.80 24.22
C ASP A 176 25.68 -27.38 22.86
N THR A 177 24.64 -28.22 22.83
CA THR A 177 24.06 -28.73 21.57
C THR A 177 23.42 -27.62 20.75
N ALA A 178 22.64 -26.75 21.39
CA ALA A 178 22.04 -25.58 20.74
C ALA A 178 23.12 -24.60 20.23
N TYR A 179 24.22 -24.43 20.98
CA TYR A 179 25.34 -23.56 20.60
C TYR A 179 26.13 -24.12 19.42
N LYS A 180 26.35 -25.44 19.34
CA LYS A 180 26.98 -26.07 18.16
C LYS A 180 26.17 -25.84 16.89
N GLY A 181 24.84 -25.87 16.97
CA GLY A 181 23.94 -25.55 15.85
C GLY A 181 23.75 -24.05 15.60
N LEU A 182 24.30 -23.16 16.43
CA LEU A 182 24.04 -21.73 16.35
C LEU A 182 24.60 -21.09 15.09
N SER A 183 25.77 -21.54 14.61
CA SER A 183 26.36 -21.01 13.37
C SER A 183 25.46 -21.29 12.18
N SER A 184 25.05 -22.56 12.00
CA SER A 184 24.17 -22.95 10.90
C SER A 184 22.81 -22.25 10.99
N LEU A 185 22.23 -22.13 12.20
CA LEU A 185 20.97 -21.39 12.39
C LEU A 185 21.11 -19.90 12.04
N ARG A 186 22.25 -19.26 12.35
CA ARG A 186 22.50 -17.86 11.95
C ARG A 186 22.63 -17.72 10.44
N ASP A 187 23.29 -18.66 9.79
CA ASP A 187 23.43 -18.69 8.33
C ASP A 187 22.06 -18.87 7.66
N GLU A 188 21.27 -19.83 8.14
CA GLU A 188 19.87 -20.05 7.69
C GLU A 188 19.01 -18.80 7.89
N ARG A 189 19.08 -18.17 9.07
CA ARG A 189 18.37 -16.92 9.35
C ARG A 189 18.75 -15.83 8.36
N THR A 190 20.04 -15.68 8.09
CA THR A 190 20.57 -14.65 7.18
C THR A 190 20.11 -14.90 5.74
N LYS A 191 20.14 -16.16 5.29
CA LYS A 191 19.60 -16.57 3.98
C LYS A 191 18.10 -16.30 3.86
N LEU A 192 17.30 -16.78 4.81
CA LEU A 192 15.85 -16.57 4.79
C LEU A 192 15.47 -15.09 4.87
N HIS A 193 16.25 -14.28 5.60
CA HIS A 193 16.04 -12.84 5.66
C HIS A 193 16.40 -12.16 4.34
N ALA A 194 17.49 -12.56 3.69
CA ALA A 194 17.86 -12.07 2.35
C ALA A 194 16.76 -12.41 1.33
N GLU A 195 16.29 -13.67 1.28
CA GLU A 195 15.19 -14.09 0.42
C GLU A 195 13.90 -13.28 0.68
N GLN A 196 13.60 -12.99 1.96
CA GLN A 196 12.46 -12.15 2.32
C GLN A 196 12.62 -10.71 1.80
N GLN A 197 13.82 -10.15 1.93
CA GLN A 197 14.11 -8.80 1.48
C GLN A 197 14.06 -8.70 -0.06
N ASP A 198 14.61 -9.70 -0.75
CA ASP A 198 14.61 -9.78 -2.21
C ASP A 198 13.20 -9.93 -2.77
N THR A 199 12.38 -10.80 -2.18
CA THR A 199 10.97 -10.95 -2.57
C THR A 199 10.18 -9.67 -2.30
N PHE A 200 10.41 -8.99 -1.17
CA PHE A 200 9.76 -7.72 -0.88
C PHE A 200 10.22 -6.60 -1.83
N ALA A 201 11.50 -6.53 -2.16
CA ALA A 201 12.04 -5.60 -3.13
C ALA A 201 11.49 -5.86 -4.54
N ALA A 202 11.35 -7.12 -4.94
CA ALA A 202 10.73 -7.51 -6.21
C ALA A 202 9.24 -7.11 -6.27
N ILE A 203 8.48 -7.36 -5.21
CA ILE A 203 7.08 -6.92 -5.10
C ILE A 203 6.96 -5.40 -5.18
N ARG A 204 7.86 -4.68 -4.50
CA ARG A 204 7.90 -3.22 -4.53
C ARG A 204 8.19 -2.70 -5.94
N LYS A 205 9.24 -3.21 -6.59
CA LYS A 205 9.57 -2.85 -7.98
C LYS A 205 8.40 -3.11 -8.92
N LEU A 206 7.78 -4.29 -8.84
CA LEU A 206 6.63 -4.62 -9.69
C LEU A 206 5.45 -3.66 -9.51
N LYS A 207 5.16 -3.26 -8.26
CA LYS A 207 4.14 -2.25 -7.97
C LYS A 207 4.54 -0.88 -8.52
N ASP A 208 5.76 -0.44 -8.26
CA ASP A 208 6.26 0.85 -8.71
C ASP A 208 6.27 0.95 -10.25
N ASP A 209 6.69 -0.12 -10.93
CA ASP A 209 6.65 -0.25 -12.39
C ASP A 209 5.22 -0.22 -12.92
N TYR A 210 4.29 -0.97 -12.31
CA TYR A 210 2.89 -0.97 -12.71
C TYR A 210 2.22 0.41 -12.57
N TYR A 211 2.41 1.07 -11.41
CA TYR A 211 1.80 2.39 -11.18
C TYR A 211 2.48 3.50 -11.98
N SER A 212 3.79 3.40 -12.23
CA SER A 212 4.50 4.35 -13.10
C SER A 212 4.04 4.21 -14.55
N GLN A 213 3.91 2.98 -15.07
CA GLN A 213 3.36 2.74 -16.41
C GLN A 213 1.91 3.19 -16.53
N LYS A 214 1.06 2.91 -15.53
CA LYS A 214 -0.32 3.40 -15.48
C LYS A 214 -0.37 4.93 -15.50
N LYS A 215 0.48 5.59 -14.73
CA LYS A 215 0.57 7.06 -14.70
C LYS A 215 1.02 7.61 -16.05
N ALA A 216 2.01 6.98 -16.69
CA ALA A 216 2.48 7.36 -18.02
C ALA A 216 1.41 7.19 -19.09
N ALA A 217 0.66 6.09 -19.08
CA ALA A 217 -0.46 5.86 -20.00
C ALA A 217 -1.58 6.90 -19.81
N MET A 218 -1.95 7.18 -18.55
CA MET A 218 -2.95 8.22 -18.23
C MET A 218 -2.50 9.61 -18.67
N ALA A 219 -1.20 9.94 -18.53
CA ALA A 219 -0.64 11.20 -19.00
C ALA A 219 -0.70 11.29 -20.53
N TYR A 220 -0.28 10.25 -21.23
CA TYR A 220 -0.34 10.18 -22.70
C TYR A 220 -1.78 10.32 -23.23
N GLU A 221 -2.75 9.63 -22.62
CA GLU A 221 -4.16 9.77 -22.99
C GLU A 221 -4.70 11.18 -22.73
N ARG A 222 -4.30 11.79 -21.61
CA ARG A 222 -4.69 13.16 -21.29
C ARG A 222 -4.12 14.15 -22.31
N GLU A 223 -2.84 14.03 -22.63
CA GLU A 223 -2.19 14.86 -23.64
C GLU A 223 -2.83 14.69 -25.03
N ALA A 224 -3.19 13.46 -25.41
CA ALA A 224 -3.90 13.19 -26.66
C ALA A 224 -5.30 13.84 -26.68
N ARG A 225 -6.05 13.77 -25.58
CA ARG A 225 -7.36 14.42 -25.44
C ARG A 225 -7.23 15.94 -25.45
N ASP A 226 -6.23 16.49 -24.76
CA ASP A 226 -5.97 17.93 -24.70
C ASP A 226 -5.60 18.46 -26.10
N LYS A 227 -4.75 17.75 -26.85
CA LYS A 227 -4.39 18.11 -28.23
C LYS A 227 -5.58 18.00 -29.20
N ALA A 228 -6.45 17.01 -29.03
CA ALA A 228 -7.67 16.88 -29.82
C ALA A 228 -8.67 18.00 -29.51
N ARG A 229 -8.83 18.35 -28.23
CA ARG A 229 -9.66 19.47 -27.79
C ARG A 229 -9.12 20.79 -28.36
N GLU A 230 -7.82 21.04 -28.24
CA GLU A 230 -7.18 22.25 -28.77
C GLU A 230 -7.37 22.36 -30.29
N ARG A 231 -7.21 21.26 -31.04
CA ARG A 231 -7.48 21.24 -32.48
C ARG A 231 -8.94 21.59 -32.78
N ARG A 232 -9.89 20.98 -32.07
CA ARG A 232 -11.32 21.24 -32.27
C ARG A 232 -11.71 22.66 -31.89
N GLU A 233 -11.17 23.19 -30.81
CA GLU A 233 -11.37 24.58 -30.42
C GLU A 233 -10.78 25.54 -31.45
N ALA A 234 -9.59 25.25 -31.99
CA ALA A 234 -8.97 26.05 -33.04
C ALA A 234 -9.78 26.01 -34.35
N GLU A 235 -10.29 24.83 -34.75
CA GLU A 235 -11.17 24.67 -35.91
C GLU A 235 -12.49 25.40 -35.73
N ASN A 236 -13.15 25.24 -34.57
CA ASN A 236 -14.37 25.95 -34.24
C ASN A 236 -14.16 27.46 -34.23
N LYS A 237 -13.07 27.95 -33.61
CA LYS A 237 -12.71 29.38 -33.62
C LYS A 237 -12.52 29.89 -35.04
N ARG A 238 -11.83 29.15 -35.91
CA ARG A 238 -11.68 29.52 -37.32
C ARG A 238 -13.02 29.55 -38.05
N TYR A 239 -13.84 28.52 -37.88
CA TYR A 239 -15.18 28.46 -38.49
C TYR A 239 -16.07 29.62 -38.05
N HIS A 240 -16.11 29.93 -36.76
CA HIS A 240 -16.88 31.07 -36.25
C HIS A 240 -16.32 32.40 -36.78
N LEU A 241 -15.00 32.59 -36.83
CA LEU A 241 -14.39 33.79 -37.40
C LEU A 241 -14.70 33.93 -38.90
N GLU A 242 -14.62 32.85 -39.67
CA GLU A 242 -14.96 32.84 -41.10
C GLU A 242 -16.44 33.15 -41.34
N ARG A 243 -17.34 32.56 -40.54
CA ARG A 243 -18.76 32.89 -40.60
C ARG A 243 -19.05 34.34 -40.26
N LYS A 244 -18.43 34.87 -39.20
CA LYS A 244 -18.59 36.29 -38.82
C LYS A 244 -18.10 37.20 -39.93
N LYS A 245 -16.93 36.92 -40.52
CA LYS A 245 -16.42 37.67 -41.67
C LYS A 245 -17.37 37.63 -42.86
N ALA A 246 -17.90 36.45 -43.19
CA ALA A 246 -18.86 36.30 -44.29
C ALA A 246 -20.19 37.04 -44.02
N GLU A 247 -20.68 37.02 -42.78
CA GLU A 247 -21.89 37.75 -42.38
C GLU A 247 -21.68 39.27 -42.40
N ALA A 248 -20.52 39.75 -41.91
CA ALA A 248 -20.13 41.15 -41.98
C ALA A 248 -19.95 41.62 -43.43
N GLU A 249 -19.30 40.81 -44.28
CA GLU A 249 -19.15 41.09 -45.71
C GLU A 249 -20.52 41.14 -46.41
N ARG A 250 -21.45 40.24 -46.09
CA ARG A 250 -22.82 40.24 -46.62
C ARG A 250 -23.59 41.51 -46.22
N LEU A 251 -23.52 41.90 -44.94
CA LEU A 251 -24.17 43.12 -44.45
C LEU A 251 -23.59 44.37 -45.11
N LEU A 252 -22.27 44.41 -45.32
CA LEU A 252 -21.63 45.52 -46.01
C LEU A 252 -21.99 45.54 -47.51
N SER A 253 -22.06 44.38 -48.17
CA SER A 253 -22.44 44.31 -49.59
C SER A 253 -23.89 44.74 -49.80
N GLU A 254 -24.81 44.26 -48.95
CA GLU A 254 -26.24 44.64 -49.02
C GLU A 254 -26.44 46.13 -48.72
N ALA A 255 -25.66 46.70 -47.80
CA ALA A 255 -25.71 48.13 -47.52
C ALA A 255 -25.03 49.00 -48.60
N SER A 256 -24.11 48.43 -49.37
CA SER A 256 -23.42 49.10 -50.47
C SER A 256 -24.24 49.14 -51.76
N ASP A 257 -25.33 48.37 -51.83
CA ASP A 257 -26.28 48.47 -52.94
C ASP A 257 -26.88 49.89 -52.98
N PRO A 258 -26.94 50.55 -54.15
CA PRO A 258 -27.46 51.91 -54.24
C PRO A 258 -28.87 52.03 -53.67
N ALA A 259 -29.09 52.99 -52.78
CA ALA A 259 -30.40 53.26 -52.21
C ALA A 259 -31.43 53.60 -53.29
N TYR A 260 -32.69 53.25 -53.02
CA TYR A 260 -33.82 53.46 -53.94
C TYR A 260 -33.69 52.75 -55.30
N LEU A 261 -32.81 51.74 -55.43
CA LEU A 261 -32.55 51.09 -56.71
C LEU A 261 -33.78 50.36 -57.27
N GLU A 262 -34.61 49.75 -56.44
CA GLU A 262 -35.87 49.13 -56.87
C GLU A 262 -36.92 50.18 -57.23
N GLU A 263 -37.00 51.28 -56.48
CA GLU A 263 -37.90 52.41 -56.72
C GLU A 263 -37.53 53.15 -58.01
N ILE A 264 -36.23 53.37 -58.25
CA ILE A 264 -35.71 53.95 -59.49
C ILE A 264 -35.98 53.01 -60.66
N ARG A 265 -35.84 51.69 -60.50
CA ARG A 265 -36.19 50.71 -61.54
C ARG A 265 -37.67 50.74 -61.86
N ARG A 266 -38.55 50.71 -60.86
CA ARG A 266 -40.01 50.81 -61.03
C ARG A 266 -40.41 52.12 -61.69
N ALA A 267 -39.86 53.25 -61.26
CA ALA A 267 -40.09 54.55 -61.87
C ALA A 267 -39.60 54.62 -63.32
N THR A 268 -38.43 54.04 -63.61
CA THR A 268 -37.89 53.99 -64.99
C THR A 268 -38.75 53.10 -65.88
N ASN A 269 -39.18 51.93 -65.39
CA ASN A 269 -40.09 51.04 -66.12
C ASN A 269 -41.46 51.69 -66.35
N LEU A 270 -41.97 52.42 -65.35
CA LEU A 270 -43.20 53.19 -65.45
C LEU A 270 -43.09 54.31 -66.49
N LEU A 271 -41.98 55.05 -66.51
CA LEU A 271 -41.73 56.07 -67.53
C LEU A 271 -41.64 55.49 -68.94
N VAL A 272 -40.97 54.34 -69.12
CA VAL A 272 -40.91 53.64 -70.41
C VAL A 272 -42.30 53.14 -70.86
N PHE A 273 -43.16 52.76 -69.91
CA PHE A 273 -44.53 52.36 -70.21
C PHE A 273 -45.43 53.55 -70.57
N LEU A 274 -45.33 54.66 -69.83
CA LEU A 274 -46.15 55.87 -70.03
C LEU A 274 -45.69 56.72 -71.23
N ASP A 275 -44.39 56.71 -71.55
CA ASP A 275 -43.79 57.35 -72.72
C ASP A 275 -42.84 56.37 -73.45
N PRO A 276 -43.37 55.58 -74.40
CA PRO A 276 -42.57 54.63 -75.18
C PRO A 276 -41.51 55.29 -76.09
N SER A 277 -41.54 56.62 -76.25
CA SER A 277 -40.56 57.38 -77.04
C SER A 277 -39.25 57.61 -76.27
N GLN A 278 -39.31 57.56 -74.93
CA GLN A 278 -38.13 57.59 -74.07
C GLN A 278 -37.41 56.24 -74.19
N LYS A 279 -36.41 56.16 -75.06
CA LYS A 279 -35.55 54.98 -75.15
C LYS A 279 -34.95 54.70 -73.77
N ALA A 280 -35.23 53.52 -73.23
CA ALA A 280 -34.52 53.01 -72.06
C ALA A 280 -33.02 53.11 -72.32
N ALA A 281 -32.32 53.93 -71.52
CA ALA A 281 -30.86 53.93 -71.50
C ALA A 281 -30.37 52.48 -71.28
N GLU A 282 -29.32 52.12 -71.99
CA GLU A 282 -28.81 50.77 -72.21
C GLU A 282 -29.00 49.81 -71.02
N LYS A 283 -29.46 48.59 -71.32
CA LYS A 283 -29.45 47.48 -70.36
C LYS A 283 -28.00 47.14 -70.02
N THR A 284 -27.45 47.79 -69.00
CA THR A 284 -26.18 47.40 -68.39
C THR A 284 -26.33 45.95 -67.91
N PRO A 285 -25.53 44.98 -68.39
CA PRO A 285 -25.63 43.60 -67.96
C PRO A 285 -25.42 43.52 -66.45
N LEU A 286 -26.40 42.98 -65.73
CA LEU A 286 -26.49 42.98 -64.27
C LEU A 286 -25.51 42.03 -63.56
N LEU A 287 -24.62 41.36 -64.28
CA LEU A 287 -23.60 40.46 -63.72
C LEU A 287 -22.32 40.61 -64.56
N ALA A 288 -21.24 41.06 -63.94
CA ALA A 288 -19.91 40.83 -64.48
C ALA A 288 -19.73 39.31 -64.65
N ALA A 289 -19.15 38.88 -65.77
CA ALA A 289 -18.89 37.48 -66.06
C ALA A 289 -18.00 36.86 -64.96
N SER A 290 -18.62 36.34 -63.89
CA SER A 290 -17.95 35.48 -62.93
C SER A 290 -17.63 34.19 -63.69
N GLY A 291 -16.34 33.90 -63.85
CA GLY A 291 -15.79 32.80 -64.67
C GLY A 291 -16.16 31.39 -64.21
N LEU A 292 -17.45 31.12 -64.04
CA LEU A 292 -18.07 29.83 -63.74
C LEU A 292 -18.36 29.04 -65.03
N THR A 293 -17.52 29.17 -66.05
CA THR A 293 -17.50 28.20 -67.14
C THR A 293 -16.81 26.94 -66.64
N ALA A 294 -17.56 25.83 -66.63
CA ALA A 294 -17.11 24.53 -66.15
C ALA A 294 -15.84 24.09 -66.89
N GLN A 295 -14.69 24.06 -66.20
CA GLN A 295 -13.50 23.41 -66.73
C GLN A 295 -13.66 21.88 -66.65
N ALA A 296 -13.25 21.21 -67.73
CA ALA A 296 -13.30 19.77 -67.86
C ALA A 296 -12.51 19.09 -66.72
N GLN A 297 -13.20 18.27 -65.92
CA GLN A 297 -12.58 17.45 -64.88
C GLN A 297 -11.57 16.48 -65.52
N ARG A 298 -10.36 16.41 -64.95
CA ARG A 298 -9.34 15.41 -65.29
C ARG A 298 -9.94 13.99 -65.17
N THR A 299 -9.80 13.20 -66.22
CA THR A 299 -10.08 11.76 -66.18
C THR A 299 -9.03 11.05 -65.33
N VAL A 300 -9.46 10.41 -64.25
CA VAL A 300 -8.60 9.55 -63.41
C VAL A 300 -8.47 8.19 -64.10
N ASP A 301 -7.23 7.79 -64.37
CA ASP A 301 -6.87 6.46 -64.89
C ASP A 301 -7.17 5.38 -63.83
N ALA A 302 -8.01 4.42 -64.20
CA ALA A 302 -8.57 3.38 -63.31
C ALA A 302 -7.76 2.07 -63.31
N SER A 303 -6.52 2.08 -63.81
CA SER A 303 -5.69 0.88 -63.97
C SER A 303 -5.01 0.36 -62.69
N GLY A 304 -5.26 0.96 -61.51
CA GLY A 304 -4.55 0.62 -60.26
C GLY A 304 -5.39 0.19 -59.03
N LEU A 305 -6.72 0.21 -59.07
CA LEU A 305 -7.55 -0.14 -57.90
C LEU A 305 -7.98 -1.62 -57.89
N LYS A 306 -7.48 -2.41 -56.93
CA LYS A 306 -8.04 -3.73 -56.58
C LYS A 306 -9.06 -3.60 -55.46
N GLY A 307 -10.33 -3.61 -55.83
CA GLY A 307 -11.52 -3.58 -54.97
C GLY A 307 -12.78 -3.33 -55.80
N THR A 308 -13.95 -3.75 -55.34
CA THR A 308 -15.21 -3.67 -56.11
C THR A 308 -15.53 -2.22 -56.47
N ALA A 309 -15.44 -1.89 -57.76
CA ALA A 309 -15.69 -0.54 -58.26
C ALA A 309 -17.18 -0.20 -58.20
N LEU A 310 -17.51 0.93 -57.56
CA LEU A 310 -18.87 1.45 -57.52
C LEU A 310 -19.20 2.04 -58.91
N LYS A 311 -20.08 1.38 -59.66
CA LYS A 311 -20.47 1.83 -61.00
C LYS A 311 -21.11 3.23 -60.97
N LYS A 312 -20.90 3.98 -62.06
CA LYS A 312 -21.55 5.27 -62.33
C LYS A 312 -23.08 5.12 -62.28
N LYS A 313 -23.75 6.21 -61.92
CA LYS A 313 -25.19 6.30 -61.62
C LYS A 313 -26.12 5.81 -62.74
N GLU A 314 -25.64 5.70 -63.97
CA GLU A 314 -26.41 5.23 -65.13
C GLU A 314 -26.49 3.69 -65.22
N ASP A 315 -25.64 2.96 -64.50
CA ASP A 315 -25.45 1.50 -64.67
C ASP A 315 -25.86 0.72 -63.40
N ARG A 316 -26.70 1.33 -62.55
CA ARG A 316 -27.23 0.77 -61.31
C ARG A 316 -28.72 0.45 -61.49
N GLU A 317 -29.03 -0.80 -61.81
CA GLU A 317 -30.39 -1.33 -61.99
C GLU A 317 -31.13 -1.55 -60.65
N ASP A 318 -31.08 -0.57 -59.74
CA ASP A 318 -31.90 -0.57 -58.52
C ASP A 318 -32.81 0.66 -58.52
N GLU A 319 -34.03 0.38 -58.93
CA GLU A 319 -35.20 1.24 -59.05
C GLU A 319 -35.64 1.76 -57.67
N TYR A 320 -35.13 2.93 -57.25
CA TYR A 320 -35.57 3.59 -56.01
C TYR A 320 -35.86 5.08 -56.25
N PHE A 321 -36.79 5.41 -57.15
CA PHE A 321 -37.62 6.62 -57.01
C PHE A 321 -38.78 6.56 -58.01
N SER A 322 -39.98 6.27 -57.51
CA SER A 322 -41.22 6.23 -58.28
C SER A 322 -41.53 7.62 -58.85
N ALA A 323 -41.56 7.71 -60.17
CA ALA A 323 -42.03 8.89 -60.90
C ALA A 323 -43.56 9.03 -60.77
N VAL A 324 -44.04 10.06 -60.05
CA VAL A 324 -45.45 10.46 -60.09
C VAL A 324 -45.60 11.64 -61.06
N LYS A 325 -45.94 11.31 -62.31
CA LYS A 325 -46.58 12.24 -63.26
C LYS A 325 -48.08 12.29 -62.97
N LYS A 326 -48.64 13.47 -62.71
CA LYS A 326 -50.07 13.72 -62.90
C LYS A 326 -50.31 15.16 -63.35
N GLY A 327 -50.54 15.33 -64.66
CA GLY A 327 -51.03 16.57 -65.22
C GLY A 327 -52.53 16.75 -65.01
N LYS A 328 -52.98 18.01 -64.94
CA LYS A 328 -54.37 18.38 -65.27
C LYS A 328 -54.48 19.83 -65.73
N LYS A 329 -54.46 19.97 -67.06
CA LYS A 329 -55.43 20.71 -67.88
C LYS A 329 -55.67 22.20 -67.54
N GLY A 330 -54.96 23.07 -68.25
CA GLY A 330 -55.36 24.46 -68.44
C GLY A 330 -56.66 24.58 -69.25
N LYS A 331 -57.46 25.59 -68.91
CA LYS A 331 -58.56 26.09 -69.73
C LYS A 331 -58.31 27.59 -69.97
N LYS A 332 -58.12 27.92 -71.25
CA LYS A 332 -58.17 29.25 -71.86
C LYS A 332 -59.48 29.96 -71.48
N SER A 333 -59.38 31.22 -71.09
CA SER A 333 -60.37 32.26 -71.42
C SER A 333 -59.58 33.51 -71.81
N THR A 334 -59.24 33.66 -73.10
CA THR A 334 -59.86 34.62 -74.03
C THR A 334 -60.04 36.02 -73.46
N ALA A 335 -59.12 36.89 -73.88
CA ALA A 335 -59.28 38.32 -73.93
C ALA A 335 -60.58 38.71 -74.64
N GLY A 336 -61.36 39.57 -73.99
CA GLY A 336 -62.42 40.35 -74.61
C GLY A 336 -61.98 41.82 -74.57
N ALA A 337 -61.66 42.37 -75.74
CA ALA A 337 -61.55 43.80 -75.94
C ALA A 337 -62.93 44.35 -76.25
N ALA A 338 -63.42 45.31 -75.46
CA ALA A 338 -64.47 46.25 -75.85
C ALA A 338 -64.46 47.47 -74.91
N THR A 339 -63.74 48.50 -75.36
CA THR A 339 -64.10 49.93 -75.27
C THR A 339 -65.07 50.36 -74.16
N THR A 340 -64.49 50.82 -73.06
CA THR A 340 -64.97 52.01 -72.34
C THR A 340 -63.80 52.99 -72.28
N LYS A 341 -64.09 54.28 -72.29
CA LYS A 341 -63.11 55.38 -72.30
C LYS A 341 -62.34 55.43 -70.96
N GLY A 342 -61.47 54.45 -70.74
CA GLY A 342 -60.59 54.33 -69.59
C GLY A 342 -59.22 53.85 -70.07
N TYR A 343 -58.17 54.49 -69.60
CA TYR A 343 -56.80 54.17 -69.95
C TYR A 343 -56.44 52.74 -69.49
N ASN A 344 -55.96 51.88 -70.38
CA ASN A 344 -55.64 50.48 -70.06
C ASN A 344 -54.26 50.37 -69.38
N CYS A 345 -54.25 50.46 -68.05
CA CYS A 345 -53.07 50.33 -67.22
C CYS A 345 -52.91 48.86 -66.74
N PRO A 346 -51.82 48.13 -67.10
CA PRO A 346 -51.57 46.78 -66.59
C PRO A 346 -51.50 46.77 -65.05
N PRO A 347 -51.93 45.69 -64.38
CA PRO A 347 -51.91 45.60 -62.91
C PRO A 347 -50.55 45.94 -62.29
N SER A 348 -49.45 45.55 -62.92
CA SER A 348 -48.09 45.88 -62.48
C SER A 348 -47.79 47.39 -62.49
N VAL A 349 -48.34 48.11 -63.46
CA VAL A 349 -48.18 49.57 -63.60
C VAL A 349 -49.04 50.29 -62.56
N VAL A 350 -50.21 49.76 -62.25
CA VAL A 350 -51.06 50.24 -61.14
C VAL A 350 -50.36 50.02 -59.78
N GLU A 351 -49.75 48.86 -59.57
CA GLU A 351 -48.96 48.54 -58.38
C GLU A 351 -47.72 49.45 -58.25
N ASP A 352 -47.00 49.70 -59.35
CA ASP A 352 -45.84 50.60 -59.36
C ASP A 352 -46.25 52.06 -59.08
N CYS A 353 -47.33 52.55 -59.68
CA CYS A 353 -47.91 53.86 -59.38
C CYS A 353 -48.33 53.97 -57.90
N SER A 354 -49.02 52.94 -57.38
CA SER A 354 -49.47 52.88 -55.99
C SER A 354 -48.31 52.82 -55.00
N ALA A 355 -47.28 52.01 -55.27
CA ALA A 355 -46.06 51.93 -54.46
C ALA A 355 -45.32 53.27 -54.38
N MET A 356 -45.41 54.08 -55.44
CA MET A 356 -44.87 55.42 -55.48
C MET A 356 -45.84 56.48 -54.92
N GLY A 357 -47.06 56.13 -54.51
CA GLY A 357 -48.08 57.08 -54.04
C GLY A 357 -48.52 58.07 -55.12
N ILE A 358 -48.61 57.60 -56.37
CA ILE A 358 -49.14 58.34 -57.51
C ILE A 358 -50.43 57.64 -57.96
N ASP A 359 -51.49 58.41 -58.17
CA ASP A 359 -52.75 57.86 -58.67
C ASP A 359 -52.56 57.38 -60.12
N PRO A 360 -52.90 56.12 -60.45
CA PRO A 360 -52.78 55.63 -61.83
C PRO A 360 -53.59 56.50 -62.79
N PRO A 361 -53.07 56.77 -64.00
CA PRO A 361 -53.80 57.56 -65.00
C PRO A 361 -55.09 56.83 -65.37
N MET A 362 -56.24 57.41 -65.02
CA MET A 362 -57.56 56.86 -65.36
C MET A 362 -57.97 57.22 -66.79
N SER A 363 -57.38 58.29 -67.35
CA SER A 363 -57.59 58.75 -68.73
C SER A 363 -56.27 59.05 -69.44
N ALA A 364 -56.30 59.09 -70.78
CA ALA A 364 -55.12 59.41 -71.60
C ALA A 364 -54.63 60.87 -71.40
N GLU A 365 -55.51 61.76 -70.91
CA GLU A 365 -55.20 63.17 -70.64
C GLU A 365 -54.42 63.36 -69.33
N ASP A 366 -54.50 62.39 -68.40
CA ASP A 366 -53.80 62.42 -67.12
C ASP A 366 -52.36 61.89 -67.21
N VAL A 367 -52.01 61.25 -68.33
CA VAL A 367 -50.69 60.62 -68.56
C VAL A 367 -49.54 61.63 -68.45
N PRO A 368 -49.58 62.83 -69.05
CA PRO A 368 -48.52 63.84 -68.89
C PRO A 368 -48.33 64.30 -67.44
N ALA A 369 -49.44 64.50 -66.71
CA ALA A 369 -49.39 64.91 -65.31
C ALA A 369 -48.81 63.81 -64.40
N VAL A 370 -49.07 62.53 -64.72
CA VAL A 370 -48.46 61.38 -64.04
C VAL A 370 -46.97 61.29 -64.40
N ILE A 371 -46.57 61.48 -65.66
CA ILE A 371 -45.17 61.49 -66.08
C ILE A 371 -44.36 62.55 -65.32
N GLU A 372 -44.85 63.77 -65.19
CA GLU A 372 -44.18 64.83 -64.43
C GLU A 372 -44.00 64.45 -62.95
N LYS A 373 -45.03 63.85 -62.33
CA LYS A 373 -44.96 63.37 -60.94
C LYS A 373 -43.97 62.21 -60.77
N VAL A 374 -43.89 61.30 -61.73
CA VAL A 374 -42.93 60.18 -61.73
C VAL A 374 -41.51 60.69 -61.95
N GLN A 375 -41.31 61.63 -62.88
CA GLN A 375 -40.01 62.27 -63.12
C GLN A 375 -39.54 63.08 -61.91
N ALA A 376 -40.43 63.81 -61.24
CA ALA A 376 -40.12 64.54 -60.02
C ALA A 376 -39.63 63.60 -58.91
N LYS A 377 -40.32 62.47 -58.68
CA LYS A 377 -39.92 61.46 -57.68
C LYS A 377 -38.64 60.71 -58.08
N LEU A 378 -38.46 60.41 -59.37
CA LEU A 378 -37.23 59.81 -59.88
C LEU A 378 -36.02 60.74 -59.69
N ASN A 379 -36.19 62.04 -59.91
CA ASN A 379 -35.13 63.02 -59.69
C ASN A 379 -34.82 63.20 -58.19
N SER A 380 -35.84 63.20 -57.32
CA SER A 380 -35.60 63.23 -55.87
C SER A 380 -34.86 61.97 -55.39
N TRP A 381 -35.27 60.79 -55.86
CA TRP A 381 -34.56 59.54 -55.49
C TRP A 381 -33.14 59.50 -56.02
N LYS A 382 -32.88 59.96 -57.25
CA LYS A 382 -31.51 60.04 -57.79
C LYS A 382 -30.63 61.07 -57.05
N ALA A 383 -31.20 62.21 -56.65
CA ALA A 383 -30.48 63.21 -55.87
C ALA A 383 -30.15 62.70 -54.45
N ASP A 384 -31.09 62.02 -53.81
CA ASP A 384 -30.93 61.51 -52.44
C ASP A 384 -30.22 60.15 -52.38
N GLN A 385 -30.07 59.45 -53.51
CA GLN A 385 -29.49 58.11 -53.60
C GLN A 385 -28.09 58.04 -52.98
N ALA A 386 -27.20 58.98 -53.31
CA ALA A 386 -25.84 58.97 -52.78
C ALA A 386 -25.81 59.20 -51.25
N ALA A 387 -26.61 60.17 -50.77
CA ALA A 387 -26.70 60.49 -49.35
C ALA A 387 -27.33 59.36 -48.53
N GLN A 388 -28.36 58.70 -49.07
CA GLN A 388 -29.04 57.60 -48.39
C GLN A 388 -28.21 56.30 -48.44
N THR A 389 -27.49 56.03 -49.53
CA THR A 389 -26.55 54.90 -49.61
C THR A 389 -25.45 55.07 -48.58
N GLN A 390 -24.87 56.27 -48.46
CA GLN A 390 -23.85 56.55 -47.44
C GLN A 390 -24.38 56.33 -46.03
N LYS A 391 -25.60 56.79 -45.72
CA LYS A 391 -26.26 56.55 -44.43
C LYS A 391 -26.50 55.05 -44.16
N ASN A 392 -26.88 54.28 -45.17
CA ASN A 392 -27.09 52.83 -45.06
C ASN A 392 -25.76 52.11 -44.81
N VAL A 393 -24.70 52.47 -45.53
CA VAL A 393 -23.33 51.95 -45.32
C VAL A 393 -22.83 52.30 -43.92
N ASP A 394 -23.02 53.54 -43.46
CA ASP A 394 -22.59 53.96 -42.13
C ASP A 394 -23.41 53.27 -41.01
N ALA A 395 -24.70 53.05 -41.23
CA ALA A 395 -25.55 52.27 -40.33
C ALA A 395 -25.13 50.78 -40.29
N ALA A 396 -24.78 50.19 -41.43
CA ALA A 396 -24.29 48.82 -41.51
C ALA A 396 -22.91 48.66 -40.85
N LYS A 397 -22.00 49.62 -41.04
CA LYS A 397 -20.71 49.65 -40.34
C LYS A 397 -20.90 49.74 -38.83
N LYS A 398 -21.78 50.64 -38.35
CA LYS A 398 -22.12 50.72 -36.92
C LYS A 398 -22.71 49.42 -36.39
N ARG A 399 -23.58 48.76 -37.16
CA ARG A 399 -24.15 47.46 -36.77
C ARG A 399 -23.12 46.34 -36.74
N ILE A 400 -22.14 46.35 -37.64
CA ILE A 400 -20.98 45.42 -37.60
C ILE A 400 -20.13 45.71 -36.36
N GLU A 401 -19.82 46.98 -36.07
CA GLU A 401 -19.08 47.35 -34.85
C GLU A 401 -19.83 46.98 -33.56
N GLU A 402 -21.16 47.12 -33.54
CA GLU A 402 -22.00 46.68 -32.42
C GLU A 402 -21.99 45.16 -32.27
N LEU A 403 -22.04 44.40 -33.37
CA LEU A 403 -21.94 42.94 -33.35
C LEU A 403 -20.56 42.46 -32.88
N ASP A 404 -19.49 43.11 -33.35
CA ASP A 404 -18.12 42.81 -32.93
C ASP A 404 -17.92 43.13 -31.43
N LYS A 405 -18.45 44.27 -30.93
CA LYS A 405 -18.41 44.63 -29.49
C LYS A 405 -19.26 43.69 -28.63
N ALA A 406 -20.47 43.35 -29.06
CA ALA A 406 -21.34 42.43 -28.33
C ALA A 406 -20.72 41.03 -28.23
N ASP A 407 -19.94 40.62 -29.23
CA ASP A 407 -19.19 39.36 -29.22
C ASP A 407 -17.91 39.42 -28.37
N GLU A 408 -17.22 40.56 -28.33
CA GLU A 408 -16.08 40.78 -27.41
C GLU A 408 -16.54 40.79 -25.94
N GLU A 409 -17.71 41.37 -25.66
CA GLU A 409 -18.35 41.34 -24.35
C GLU A 409 -18.95 39.94 -24.03
N GLY A 410 -19.42 39.21 -25.04
CA GLY A 410 -19.94 37.85 -24.94
C GLY A 410 -18.86 36.75 -24.80
N ALA A 411 -17.60 37.03 -25.17
CA ALA A 411 -16.46 36.15 -24.91
C ALA A 411 -15.95 36.21 -23.45
N ASN A 412 -16.42 37.18 -22.67
CA ASN A 412 -16.24 37.27 -21.22
C ASN A 412 -17.50 36.72 -20.53
N GLY A 413 -17.76 35.43 -20.75
CA GLY A 413 -19.03 34.80 -20.41
C GLY A 413 -19.36 34.82 -18.91
N ASP A 414 -20.47 35.48 -18.56
CA ASP A 414 -21.53 34.96 -17.66
C ASP A 414 -22.65 36.02 -17.45
N LYS A 415 -23.26 36.56 -18.52
CA LYS A 415 -24.44 37.45 -18.38
C LYS A 415 -25.49 37.38 -19.49
N THR A 416 -25.31 36.57 -20.53
CA THR A 416 -26.28 36.51 -21.64
C THR A 416 -27.54 35.70 -21.31
N ASP A 417 -27.49 34.77 -20.35
CA ASP A 417 -28.70 34.05 -19.91
C ASP A 417 -29.60 34.88 -18.98
N LYS A 418 -29.06 35.89 -18.28
CA LYS A 418 -29.87 36.79 -17.43
C LYS A 418 -30.60 37.87 -18.23
N VAL A 419 -29.99 38.37 -19.30
CA VAL A 419 -30.60 39.43 -20.14
C VAL A 419 -31.75 38.87 -20.99
N ALA A 420 -31.64 37.63 -21.46
CA ALA A 420 -32.74 36.94 -22.14
C ALA A 420 -33.94 36.67 -21.21
N GLU A 421 -33.69 36.39 -19.93
CA GLU A 421 -34.73 36.15 -18.93
C GLU A 421 -35.44 37.45 -18.50
N ASP A 422 -34.71 38.57 -18.36
CA ASP A 422 -35.28 39.88 -18.00
C ASP A 422 -36.08 40.53 -19.14
N LEU A 423 -35.67 40.37 -20.40
CA LEU A 423 -36.45 40.82 -21.56
C LEU A 423 -37.76 40.04 -21.76
N SER A 424 -37.78 38.76 -21.37
CA SER A 424 -39.02 37.95 -21.39
C SER A 424 -40.03 38.38 -20.32
N LYS A 425 -39.57 38.85 -19.16
CA LYS A 425 -40.42 39.36 -18.07
C LYS A 425 -40.99 40.76 -18.37
N ALA A 426 -40.19 41.64 -18.97
CA ALA A 426 -40.64 42.97 -19.39
C ALA A 426 -41.72 42.92 -20.50
N SER A 427 -41.63 41.95 -21.41
CA SER A 427 -42.61 41.77 -22.50
C SER A 427 -43.98 41.23 -22.03
N ILE A 428 -44.06 40.68 -20.82
CA ILE A 428 -45.29 40.14 -20.23
C ILE A 428 -46.00 41.19 -19.35
N SER A 429 -45.25 42.08 -18.68
CA SER A 429 -45.84 43.14 -17.87
C SER A 429 -46.51 44.25 -18.70
N GLU A 430 -45.99 44.56 -19.89
CA GLU A 430 -46.54 45.63 -20.75
C GLU A 430 -47.83 45.20 -21.50
N LYS A 431 -48.18 43.92 -21.48
CA LYS A 431 -49.43 43.38 -22.05
C LYS A 431 -50.58 43.25 -21.05
N GLN A 432 -50.35 43.59 -19.77
CA GLN A 432 -51.39 43.57 -18.73
C GLN A 432 -51.90 44.96 -18.34
N GLU A 433 -51.35 46.05 -18.89
CA GLU A 433 -51.79 47.43 -18.61
C GLU A 433 -52.21 48.22 -19.88
N ALA A 434 -52.56 47.55 -20.98
CA ALA A 434 -53.17 48.18 -22.17
C ALA A 434 -54.58 47.65 -22.44
#